data_AF-A0A235IX73-F1
#
_entry.id   AF-A0A235IX73-F1
#
_cell.length_a   1.000
_cell.length_b   1.000
_cell.length_c   1.000
_cell.angle_alpha   90.00
_cell.angle_beta   90.00
_cell.angle_gamma   90.00
#
_symmetry.space_group_name_H-M   'P 1'
#
loop_
_entity.id
_entity.type
_entity.pdbx_description
1 polymer ?
#
loop_
_entity_poly.entity_id
_entity_poly.type
_entity_poly.pdbx_seq_one_letter_code
_entity_poly.pdbx_strand_id
1 'polypeptide(L)'
;MFEITLQETRVYQEAKEEGRQEGLKQALEEIRELGIQQGRELAKLELIPRFLAYGISIEEVARLLHLTIEQVEQLRLATEQESSIST
;
A
#
# COMPACT_ATOMS: atom_id res chain seq x y z
N MET A 1 -17.69 31.88 43.66
CA MET A 1 -17.18 31.89 42.28
C MET A 1 -17.02 30.44 41.89
N PHE A 2 -17.90 29.89 41.04
CA PHE A 2 -17.80 28.49 40.63
C PHE A 2 -16.72 28.39 39.56
N GLU A 3 -15.54 27.89 39.93
CA GLU A 3 -14.52 27.45 38.98
C GLU A 3 -15.02 26.16 38.33
N ILE A 4 -15.86 26.29 37.30
CA ILE A 4 -16.16 25.15 36.43
C ILE A 4 -14.88 24.93 35.61
N THR A 5 -14.10 23.93 36.01
CA THR A 5 -12.94 23.49 35.23
C THR A 5 -13.45 23.06 33.86
N LEU A 6 -12.95 23.70 32.80
CA LEU A 6 -13.41 23.46 31.42
C LEU A 6 -13.38 21.97 31.05
N GLN A 7 -12.50 21.20 31.70
CA GLN A 7 -12.33 19.75 31.53
C GLN A 7 -13.52 18.89 31.98
N GLU A 8 -14.35 19.38 32.91
CA GLU A 8 -15.57 18.71 33.36
C GLU A 8 -16.81 19.11 32.54
N THR A 9 -16.65 20.10 31.65
CA THR A 9 -17.74 20.48 30.76
C THR A 9 -17.96 19.41 29.71
N ARG A 10 -19.24 19.07 29.47
CA ARG A 10 -19.64 18.14 28.40
C ARG A 10 -19.02 18.53 27.05
N VAL A 11 -18.96 19.84 26.78
CA VAL A 11 -18.37 20.41 25.56
C VAL A 11 -16.90 20.02 25.38
N TYR A 12 -16.08 20.05 26.44
CA TYR A 12 -14.67 19.66 26.33
C TYR A 12 -14.49 18.16 26.13
N GLN A 13 -15.34 17.34 26.78
CA GLN A 13 -15.31 15.89 26.62
C GLN A 13 -15.74 15.48 25.21
N GLU A 14 -16.80 16.10 24.69
CA GLU A 14 -17.28 15.93 23.32
C GLU A 14 -16.20 16.34 22.32
N ALA A 15 -15.62 17.53 22.43
CA ALA A 15 -14.55 17.99 21.53
C ALA A 15 -13.30 17.08 21.56
N LYS A 16 -12.95 16.54 22.74
CA LYS A 16 -11.84 15.58 22.87
C LYS A 16 -12.16 14.22 22.24
N GLU A 17 -13.40 13.77 22.36
CA GLU A 17 -13.86 12.51 21.74
C GLU A 17 -13.97 12.65 20.22
N GLU A 18 -14.54 13.76 19.73
CA GLU A 18 -14.60 14.11 18.31
C GLU A 18 -13.20 14.19 17.71
N GLY A 19 -12.27 14.92 18.34
CA GLY A 19 -10.88 15.01 17.87
C GLY A 19 -10.17 13.65 17.84
N ARG A 20 -10.47 12.73 18.78
CA ARG A 20 -9.96 11.36 18.74
C ARG A 20 -10.56 10.56 17.58
N GLN A 21 -11.87 10.66 17.38
CA GLN A 21 -12.56 9.95 16.30
C GLN A 21 -12.13 10.46 14.92
N GLU A 22 -11.97 11.77 14.75
CA GLU A 22 -11.44 12.36 13.52
C GLU A 22 -10.02 11.90 13.25
N GLY A 23 -9.12 11.96 14.24
CA GLY A 23 -7.74 11.47 14.09
C GLY A 23 -7.67 9.98 13.73
N LEU A 24 -8.55 9.15 14.29
CA LEU A 24 -8.63 7.73 13.96
C LEU A 24 -9.17 7.48 12.55
N LYS A 25 -10.17 8.26 12.11
CA LYS A 25 -10.69 8.20 10.73
C LYS A 25 -9.61 8.58 9.72
N GLN A 26 -8.89 9.69 9.97
CA GLN A 26 -7.80 10.14 9.11
C GLN A 26 -6.70 9.08 9.00
N ALA A 27 -6.24 8.53 10.13
CA ALA A 27 -5.23 7.48 10.14
C ALA A 27 -5.68 6.22 9.37
N LEU A 28 -6.94 5.81 9.51
CA LEU A 28 -7.49 4.67 8.76
C LEU A 28 -7.56 4.94 7.26
N GLU A 29 -7.96 6.15 6.85
CA GLU A 29 -7.99 6.56 5.45
C GLU A 29 -6.58 6.54 4.85
N GLU A 30 -5.60 7.13 5.53
CA GLU A 30 -4.19 7.11 5.08
C GLU A 30 -3.64 5.69 4.94
N ILE A 31 -3.85 4.82 5.95
CA ILE A 31 -3.40 3.42 5.90
C ILE A 31 -4.09 2.68 4.74
N ARG A 32 -5.38 2.93 4.52
CA ARG A 32 -6.13 2.30 3.44
C ARG A 32 -5.60 2.73 2.07
N GLU A 33 -5.35 4.02 1.86
CA GLU A 33 -4.81 4.52 0.60
C GLU A 33 -3.42 3.95 0.33
N LEU A 34 -2.52 3.99 1.33
CA LEU A 34 -1.19 3.40 1.23
C LEU A 34 -1.26 1.91 0.92
N GLY A 35 -2.13 1.16 1.60
CA GLY A 35 -2.31 -0.27 1.39
C GLY A 35 -2.84 -0.62 0.00
N ILE A 36 -3.79 0.17 -0.54
CA ILE A 36 -4.31 -0.04 -1.90
C ILE A 36 -3.21 0.23 -2.93
N GLN A 37 -2.42 1.29 -2.75
CA GLN A 37 -1.34 1.62 -3.69
C GLN A 37 -0.24 0.56 -3.65
N GLN A 38 0.20 0.15 -2.46
CA GLN A 38 1.18 -0.93 -2.31
C GLN A 38 0.67 -2.24 -2.90
N GLY A 39 -0.60 -2.60 -2.64
CA GLY A 39 -1.20 -3.82 -3.18
C GLY A 39 -1.26 -3.83 -4.71
N ARG A 40 -1.57 -2.67 -5.33
CA ARG A 40 -1.55 -2.53 -6.79
C ARG A 40 -0.15 -2.71 -7.36
N GLU A 41 0.86 -2.09 -6.76
CA GLU A 41 2.25 -2.23 -7.21
C GLU A 41 2.73 -3.67 -7.06
N LEU A 42 2.51 -4.30 -5.90
CA LEU A 42 2.86 -5.71 -5.67
C LEU A 42 2.18 -6.65 -6.67
N ALA A 43 0.88 -6.44 -6.95
CA ALA A 43 0.15 -7.24 -7.92
C ALA A 43 0.74 -7.11 -9.33
N LYS A 44 1.18 -5.91 -9.76
CA LYS A 44 1.88 -5.76 -11.04
C LYS A 44 3.15 -6.61 -11.09
N LEU A 45 3.96 -6.57 -10.04
CA LEU A 45 5.22 -7.32 -9.96
C LEU A 45 4.98 -8.84 -10.00
N GLU A 46 3.96 -9.32 -9.30
CA GLU A 46 3.59 -10.75 -9.27
C GLU A 46 3.07 -11.26 -10.63
N LEU A 47 2.48 -10.39 -11.45
CA LEU A 47 1.98 -10.74 -12.78
C LEU A 47 3.09 -10.90 -13.81
N ILE A 48 4.26 -10.27 -13.62
CA ILE A 48 5.40 -10.35 -14.56
C ILE A 48 5.82 -11.80 -14.84
N PRO A 49 6.23 -12.62 -13.85
CA PRO A 49 6.66 -13.99 -14.12
C PRO A 49 5.54 -14.84 -14.74
N ARG A 50 4.28 -14.57 -14.40
CA ARG A 50 3.12 -15.26 -15.01
C ARG A 50 3.01 -14.92 -16.49
N PHE A 51 3.10 -13.65 -16.87
CA PHE A 51 3.03 -13.23 -18.26
C PHE A 51 4.19 -13.78 -19.09
N LEU A 52 5.40 -13.78 -18.53
CA LEU A 52 6.56 -14.40 -19.18
C LEU A 52 6.37 -15.92 -19.36
N ALA A 53 5.80 -16.61 -18.37
CA ALA A 53 5.47 -18.05 -18.47
C ALA A 53 4.41 -18.34 -19.54
N TYR A 54 3.49 -17.41 -19.81
CA TYR A 54 2.53 -17.48 -20.92
C TYR A 54 3.15 -17.12 -22.28
N GLY A 55 4.44 -16.81 -22.34
CA GLY A 55 5.16 -16.49 -23.58
C GLY A 55 4.96 -15.06 -24.07
N ILE A 56 4.46 -14.16 -23.22
CA ILE A 56 4.38 -12.73 -23.55
C ILE A 56 5.79 -12.15 -23.51
N SER A 57 6.14 -11.32 -24.50
CA SER A 57 7.46 -10.71 -24.57
C SER A 57 7.69 -9.70 -23.44
N ILE A 58 8.95 -9.52 -23.05
CA ILE A 58 9.35 -8.58 -22.00
C ILE A 58 8.92 -7.15 -22.35
N GLU A 59 9.00 -6.77 -23.63
CA GLU A 59 8.60 -5.46 -24.13
C GLU A 59 7.09 -5.23 -24.00
N GLU A 60 6.28 -6.27 -24.25
CA GLU A 60 4.83 -6.22 -24.08
C GLU A 60 4.43 -6.21 -22.61
N VAL A 61 5.09 -6.99 -21.75
CA VAL A 61 4.87 -6.95 -20.30
C VAL A 61 5.18 -5.57 -19.74
N ALA A 62 6.30 -4.96 -20.14
CA ALA A 62 6.68 -3.61 -19.75
C ALA A 62 5.60 -2.59 -20.18
N ARG A 63 5.08 -2.71 -21.40
CA ARG A 63 3.99 -1.86 -21.91
C ARG A 63 2.68 -2.04 -21.16
N LEU A 64 2.27 -3.29 -20.90
CA LEU A 64 1.00 -3.63 -20.24
C LEU A 64 0.97 -3.22 -18.76
N LEU A 65 2.10 -3.35 -18.07
CA LEU A 65 2.23 -3.03 -16.65
C LEU A 65 2.71 -1.60 -16.38
N HIS A 66 2.99 -0.84 -17.44
CA HIS A 66 3.60 0.50 -17.39
C HIS A 66 4.93 0.51 -16.62
N LEU A 67 5.76 -0.50 -16.86
CA LEU A 67 7.10 -0.66 -16.30
C LEU A 67 8.15 -0.44 -17.38
N THR A 68 9.41 -0.26 -16.98
CA THR A 68 10.53 -0.27 -17.92
C THR A 68 10.98 -1.70 -18.21
N ILE A 69 11.58 -1.90 -19.37
CA ILE A 69 12.16 -3.21 -19.76
C ILE A 69 13.19 -3.66 -18.71
N GLU A 70 14.00 -2.73 -18.20
CA GLU A 70 14.97 -2.99 -17.14
C GLU A 70 14.31 -3.53 -15.86
N GLN A 71 13.20 -2.94 -15.42
CA GLN A 71 12.47 -3.40 -14.24
C GLN A 71 11.93 -4.83 -14.42
N VAL A 72 11.40 -5.14 -15.61
CA VAL A 72 10.88 -6.48 -15.93
C VAL A 72 12.01 -7.52 -15.96
N GLU A 73 13.18 -7.19 -16.53
CA GLU A 73 14.37 -8.05 -16.54
C GLU A 73 14.93 -8.28 -15.13
N GLN A 74 15.06 -7.23 -14.31
CA GLN A 74 15.54 -7.37 -12.91
C GLN A 74 14.64 -8.31 -12.11
N LEU A 75 13.32 -8.21 -12.29
CA LEU A 75 12.37 -9.07 -11.59
C LEU A 75 12.40 -10.51 -12.10
N ARG A 76 12.57 -10.74 -13.43
CA ARG A 76 12.79 -12.08 -13.97
C ARG A 76 13.99 -12.73 -13.28
N LEU A 77 15.13 -12.05 -13.29
CA LEU A 77 16.37 -12.54 -12.68
C LEU A 77 16.23 -12.78 -11.17
N ALA A 78 15.55 -11.88 -10.44
CA ALA A 78 15.31 -12.05 -9.01
C ALA A 78 14.46 -13.31 -8.72
N THR A 79 13.40 -13.54 -9.49
CA THR A 79 12.54 -14.74 -9.32
C THR A 79 13.26 -16.05 -9.67
N GLU A 80 14.19 -16.02 -10.62
CA GLU A 80 15.03 -17.18 -10.98
C GLU A 80 16.05 -17.52 -9.87
N GLN A 81 16.56 -16.51 -9.17
CA GLN A 81 17.49 -16.67 -8.05
C GLN A 81 16.80 -17.23 -6.80
N GLU A 82 15.60 -16.75 -6.46
CA GLU A 82 14.84 -17.24 -5.29
C GLU A 82 14.44 -18.72 -5.42
N SER A 83 14.15 -19.18 -6.64
CA SER A 83 13.83 -20.59 -6.91
C SER A 83 15.02 -21.54 -6.68
N SER A 84 16.25 -21.02 -6.70
CA SER A 84 17.47 -21.81 -6.50
C SER A 84 17.91 -21.92 -5.03
N ILE A 85 17.31 -21.14 -4.11
CA ILE A 85 17.70 -21.10 -2.68
C ILE A 85 16.69 -21.90 -1.82
N SER A 86 15.62 -22.44 -2.42
CA SER A 86 14.60 -23.26 -1.73
C SER A 86 14.74 -24.76 -2.04
N THR A 87 15.94 -25.33 -1.83
CA THR A 87 16.20 -26.78 -1.77
C THR A 87 17.12 -27.07 -0.59
#